data_AF-A0A9N8M802-F1
#
_entry.id   AF-A0A9N8M802-F1
#
_cell.length_a   1.000
_cell.length_b   1.000
_cell.length_c   1.000
_cell.angle_alpha   90.00
_cell.angle_beta   90.00
_cell.angle_gamma   90.00
#
_symmetry.space_group_name_H-M   'P 1'
#
loop_
_entity.id
_entity.type
_entity.pdbx_description
1 polymer ?
#
loop_
_entity_poly.entity_id
_entity_poly.type
_entity_poly.pdbx_seq_one_letter_code
_entity_poly.pdbx_strand_id
1 'polypeptide(L)'
;AYYPRSRAGTEADQRSSKPKKQPTIYLDPTRAEANAAQATVTLCTMPALGTVTALYQGGGTLTWAQTEQALDLLHEASSRIHYVVAQAISDRFLARQSTAAAGEDQGDGQPYRMQ
;
A
#
# COMPACT_ATOMS: atom_id res chain seq x y z
N ALA A 1 41.51 -16.88 15.49
CA ALA A 1 42.06 -17.59 14.32
C ALA A 1 42.42 -16.56 13.26
N TYR A 2 43.68 -16.52 12.84
CA TYR A 2 44.24 -15.59 11.85
C TYR A 2 44.40 -16.35 10.53
N TYR A 3 43.84 -15.84 9.44
CA TYR A 3 44.07 -16.37 8.09
C TYR A 3 44.85 -15.33 7.26
N PRO A 4 45.99 -15.70 6.63
CA PRO A 4 46.81 -14.77 5.86
C PRO A 4 46.31 -14.55 4.43
N ARG A 5 46.60 -13.36 3.91
CA ARG A 5 46.39 -12.88 2.52
C ARG A 5 47.29 -13.59 1.50
N SER A 6 46.79 -13.78 0.27
CA SER A 6 47.48 -13.70 -1.05
C SER A 6 46.44 -14.08 -2.13
N ARG A 7 46.36 -13.54 -3.35
CA ARG A 7 47.17 -12.63 -4.18
C ARG A 7 46.25 -12.13 -5.32
N ALA A 8 46.57 -10.97 -5.91
CA ALA A 8 45.94 -10.43 -7.10
C ALA A 8 46.09 -11.35 -8.34
N GLY A 9 45.06 -11.38 -9.18
CA GLY A 9 45.05 -11.98 -10.52
C GLY A 9 43.91 -11.38 -11.33
N THR A 10 44.27 -10.48 -12.25
CA THR A 10 43.45 -9.89 -13.30
C THR A 10 42.99 -10.94 -14.30
N GLU A 11 41.71 -10.96 -14.66
CA GLU A 11 41.28 -11.36 -16.01
C GLU A 11 39.87 -10.82 -16.32
N ALA A 12 39.76 -10.28 -17.53
CA ALA A 12 38.64 -9.52 -18.02
C ALA A 12 37.37 -10.38 -18.15
N ASP A 13 36.30 -9.99 -17.47
CA ASP A 13 34.97 -10.51 -17.75
C ASP A 13 34.12 -9.39 -18.38
N GLN A 14 34.42 -9.06 -19.65
CA GLN A 14 33.51 -8.29 -20.50
C GLN A 14 32.30 -9.19 -20.84
N ARG A 15 31.46 -9.47 -19.84
CA ARG A 15 30.12 -10.03 -20.11
C ARG A 15 29.29 -8.95 -20.73
N SER A 16 29.15 -9.05 -22.06
CA SER A 16 28.02 -8.59 -22.87
C SER A 16 26.89 -8.02 -22.00
N SER A 17 26.85 -6.69 -21.88
CA SER A 17 25.81 -5.94 -21.18
C SER A 17 24.52 -5.96 -22.00
N LYS A 18 23.89 -7.14 -22.11
CA LYS A 18 22.47 -7.19 -22.46
C LYS A 18 21.74 -6.31 -21.44
N PRO A 19 20.89 -5.36 -21.85
CA PRO A 19 20.16 -4.53 -20.91
C PRO A 19 19.35 -5.47 -20.00
N LYS A 20 19.70 -5.51 -18.71
CA LYS A 20 18.92 -6.24 -17.72
C LYS A 20 17.52 -5.61 -17.76
N LYS A 21 16.54 -6.33 -18.31
CA LYS A 21 15.13 -5.93 -18.21
C LYS A 21 14.86 -5.68 -16.72
N GLN A 22 14.44 -4.46 -16.40
CA GLN A 22 14.07 -4.13 -15.03
C GLN A 22 12.93 -5.08 -14.62
N PRO A 23 12.93 -5.58 -13.37
CA PRO A 23 11.87 -6.44 -12.89
C PRO A 23 10.55 -5.65 -12.90
N THR A 24 9.54 -6.18 -13.59
CA THR A 24 8.20 -5.60 -13.64
C THR A 24 7.47 -5.95 -12.33
N ILE A 25 7.03 -4.94 -11.59
CA ILE A 25 6.25 -5.09 -10.36
C ILE A 25 4.80 -4.68 -10.66
N TYR A 26 3.85 -5.55 -10.31
CA TYR A 26 2.42 -5.29 -10.46
C TYR A 26 1.82 -4.87 -9.10
N LEU A 27 1.07 -3.77 -9.09
CA LEU A 27 0.28 -3.34 -7.94
C LEU A 27 -1.16 -3.83 -8.11
N ASP A 28 -1.74 -4.42 -7.06
CA ASP A 28 -3.08 -5.03 -7.08
C ASP A 28 -3.28 -5.98 -8.29
N PRO A 29 -2.41 -7.00 -8.43
CA PRO A 29 -2.41 -7.85 -9.60
C PRO A 29 -3.72 -8.61 -9.73
N THR A 30 -4.20 -8.74 -10.96
CA THR A 30 -5.27 -9.69 -11.28
C THR A 30 -4.83 -11.12 -10.98
N ARG A 31 -5.79 -12.04 -10.87
CA ARG A 31 -5.48 -13.46 -10.64
C ARG A 31 -4.54 -14.05 -11.69
N ALA A 32 -4.67 -13.62 -12.96
CA ALA A 32 -3.80 -14.09 -14.04
C ALA A 32 -2.36 -13.60 -13.86
N GLU A 33 -2.18 -12.32 -13.48
CA GLU A 33 -0.86 -11.73 -13.23
C GLU A 33 -0.20 -12.32 -11.98
N ALA A 34 -0.96 -12.52 -10.91
CA ALA A 34 -0.47 -13.14 -9.69
C ALA A 34 0.01 -14.60 -9.93
N ASN A 35 -0.72 -15.35 -10.77
CA ASN A 35 -0.34 -16.71 -11.14
C ASN A 35 0.90 -16.76 -12.06
N ALA A 36 1.09 -15.74 -12.90
CA ALA A 36 2.24 -15.62 -13.79
C ALA A 36 3.48 -15.01 -13.10
N ALA A 37 3.30 -14.38 -11.93
CA ALA A 37 4.36 -13.72 -11.20
C ALA A 37 5.32 -14.73 -10.55
N GLN A 38 6.60 -14.34 -10.46
CA GLN A 38 7.62 -15.14 -9.76
C GLN A 38 7.30 -15.29 -8.27
N ALA A 39 6.80 -14.23 -7.64
CA ALA A 39 6.41 -14.20 -6.25
C ALA A 39 5.34 -13.13 -6.05
N THR A 40 4.53 -13.30 -5.02
CA THR A 40 3.47 -12.38 -4.61
C THR A 40 3.76 -11.91 -3.19
N VAL A 41 3.66 -10.60 -2.96
CA VAL A 41 3.83 -10.01 -1.63
C VAL A 41 2.56 -9.28 -1.25
N THR A 42 2.07 -9.52 -0.04
CA THR A 42 0.92 -8.84 0.54
C THR A 42 1.36 -8.15 1.81
N LEU A 43 1.16 -6.84 1.87
CA LEU A 43 1.50 -6.01 3.02
C LEU A 43 0.21 -5.49 3.66
N CYS A 44 0.04 -5.77 4.95
CA CYS A 44 -1.01 -5.18 5.77
C CYS A 44 -0.38 -4.11 6.66
N THR A 45 -0.91 -2.89 6.63
CA THR A 45 -0.40 -1.79 7.45
C THR A 45 -1.54 -1.01 8.11
N MET A 46 -1.21 -0.25 9.16
CA MET A 46 -2.01 0.84 9.68
C MET A 46 -1.27 2.15 9.38
N PRO A 47 -1.55 2.82 8.23
CA PRO A 47 -0.77 3.98 7.80
C PRO A 47 -0.81 5.14 8.80
N ALA A 48 -1.96 5.39 9.46
CA ALA A 48 -2.08 6.42 10.48
C ALA A 48 -1.17 6.22 11.71
N LEU A 49 -0.74 4.98 11.97
CA LEU A 49 0.19 4.64 13.05
C LEU A 49 1.61 4.38 12.55
N GLY A 50 1.82 4.39 11.23
CA GLY A 50 3.10 4.03 10.62
C GLY A 50 3.53 2.57 10.86
N THR A 51 2.59 1.68 11.20
CA THR A 51 2.91 0.30 11.58
C THR A 51 2.54 -0.71 10.50
N VAL A 52 3.42 -1.70 10.30
CA VAL A 52 3.12 -2.90 9.51
C VAL A 52 2.51 -3.94 10.46
N THR A 53 1.36 -4.49 10.10
CA THR A 53 0.65 -5.47 10.92
C THR A 53 0.90 -6.90 10.46
N ALA A 54 1.06 -7.10 9.16
CA ALA A 54 1.40 -8.41 8.60
C ALA A 54 2.12 -8.26 7.26
N LEU A 55 2.98 -9.22 6.97
CA LEU A 55 3.66 -9.37 5.68
C LEU A 55 3.54 -10.84 5.28
N TYR A 56 2.96 -11.08 4.11
CA TYR A 56 2.86 -12.40 3.51
C TYR A 56 3.64 -12.42 2.21
N GLN A 57 4.48 -13.42 2.05
CA GLN A 57 5.14 -13.74 0.79
C GLN A 57 4.68 -15.12 0.34
N GLY A 58 4.14 -15.18 -0.88
CA GLY A 58 3.71 -16.40 -1.53
C GLY A 58 4.47 -16.63 -2.84
N GLY A 59 4.55 -17.89 -3.26
CA GLY A 59 5.23 -18.28 -4.49
C GLY A 59 6.74 -18.43 -4.32
N GLY A 60 7.51 -17.88 -5.25
CA GLY A 60 8.97 -18.02 -5.30
C GLY A 60 9.72 -17.13 -4.31
N THR A 61 11.05 -17.20 -4.42
CA THR A 61 11.96 -16.37 -3.62
C THR A 61 12.25 -15.04 -4.32
N LEU A 62 12.16 -13.95 -3.57
CA LEU A 62 12.62 -12.62 -3.98
C LEU A 62 14.01 -12.35 -3.45
N THR A 63 14.81 -11.62 -4.21
CA THR A 63 16.06 -11.06 -3.70
C THR A 63 15.77 -9.91 -2.73
N TRP A 64 16.71 -9.62 -1.82
CA TRP A 64 16.55 -8.53 -0.85
C TRP A 64 16.18 -7.20 -1.52
N ALA A 65 16.89 -6.83 -2.58
CA ALA A 65 16.64 -5.58 -3.32
C ALA A 65 15.22 -5.52 -3.93
N GLN A 66 14.68 -6.66 -4.40
CA GLN A 66 13.31 -6.72 -4.92
C GLN A 66 12.27 -6.64 -3.81
N THR A 67 12.55 -7.24 -2.65
CA THR A 67 11.67 -7.17 -1.49
C THR A 67 11.59 -5.74 -0.96
N GLU A 68 12.71 -5.04 -0.83
CA GLU A 68 12.75 -3.63 -0.42
C GLU A 68 11.92 -2.75 -1.38
N GLN A 69 12.17 -2.88 -2.69
CA GLN A 69 11.41 -2.15 -3.70
C GLN A 69 9.89 -2.45 -3.66
N ALA A 70 9.51 -3.71 -3.43
CA ALA A 70 8.11 -4.10 -3.32
C ALA A 70 7.48 -3.53 -2.03
N LEU A 71 8.20 -3.53 -0.92
CA LEU A 71 7.72 -2.98 0.35
C LEU A 71 7.50 -1.47 0.29
N ASP A 72 8.43 -0.73 -0.32
CA ASP A 72 8.29 0.73 -0.50
C ASP A 72 7.03 1.05 -1.32
N LEU A 73 6.86 0.34 -2.43
CA LEU A 73 5.71 0.50 -3.32
C LEU A 73 4.39 0.12 -2.64
N LEU A 74 4.36 -0.98 -1.87
CA LEU A 74 3.18 -1.39 -1.12
C LEU A 74 2.86 -0.43 0.03
N HIS A 75 3.87 0.14 0.69
CA HIS A 75 3.68 1.11 1.77
C HIS A 75 3.10 2.42 1.23
N GLU A 76 3.63 2.92 0.12
CA GLU A 76 3.10 4.10 -0.56
C GLU A 76 1.65 3.87 -1.03
N ALA A 77 1.37 2.75 -1.68
CA ALA A 77 0.03 2.40 -2.13
C ALA A 77 -0.96 2.28 -0.98
N SER A 78 -0.58 1.61 0.10
CA SER A 78 -1.42 1.46 1.30
C SER A 78 -1.75 2.81 1.93
N SER A 79 -0.79 3.74 1.95
CA SER A 79 -1.00 5.10 2.47
C SER A 79 -1.99 5.89 1.62
N ARG A 80 -1.89 5.80 0.29
CA ARG A 80 -2.84 6.43 -0.63
C ARG A 80 -4.25 5.86 -0.49
N ILE A 81 -4.38 4.53 -0.40
CA ILE A 81 -5.69 3.86 -0.20
C ILE A 81 -6.31 4.33 1.12
N HIS A 82 -5.54 4.34 2.20
CA HIS A 82 -6.01 4.79 3.51
C HIS A 82 -6.53 6.22 3.47
N TYR A 83 -5.82 7.13 2.81
CA TYR A 83 -6.24 8.53 2.65
C TYR A 83 -7.58 8.64 1.91
N VAL A 84 -7.72 7.97 0.76
CA VAL A 84 -8.97 8.00 -0.03
C VAL A 84 -10.15 7.45 0.77
N VAL A 85 -9.95 6.34 1.50
CA VAL A 85 -10.99 5.75 2.34
C VAL A 85 -11.36 6.69 3.49
N ALA A 86 -10.38 7.28 4.18
CA ALA A 86 -10.62 8.23 5.26
C ALA A 86 -11.38 9.47 4.79
N GLN A 87 -11.03 9.99 3.61
CA GLN A 87 -11.73 11.12 2.99
C GLN A 87 -13.18 10.75 2.68
N ALA A 88 -13.43 9.61 2.01
CA ALA A 88 -14.77 9.18 1.66
C ALA A 88 -15.67 8.96 2.89
N ILE A 89 -15.12 8.44 3.99
CA ILE A 89 -15.83 8.30 5.27
C ILE A 89 -16.16 9.67 5.86
N SER A 90 -15.20 10.60 5.84
CA SER A 90 -15.36 11.95 6.38
C SER A 90 -16.42 12.74 5.61
N ASP A 91 -16.35 12.72 4.28
CA ASP A 91 -17.31 13.38 3.40
C ASP A 91 -18.74 12.90 3.67
N ARG A 92 -18.92 11.58 3.80
CA ARG A 92 -20.22 10.98 4.10
C ARG A 92 -20.71 11.29 5.51
N PHE A 93 -19.81 11.49 6.47
CA PHE A 93 -20.18 11.89 7.83
C PHE A 93 -20.67 13.34 7.85
N LEU A 94 -19.93 14.26 7.20
CA LEU A 94 -20.31 15.66 7.09
C LEU A 94 -21.64 15.86 6.35
N ALA A 95 -21.86 15.14 5.26
CA ALA A 95 -23.11 15.17 4.50
C ALA A 95 -24.33 14.73 5.34
N ARG A 96 -24.15 13.81 6.29
CA ARG A 96 -25.22 13.39 7.20
C ARG A 96 -25.52 14.43 8.27
N GLN A 97 -24.49 15.09 8.79
CA GLN A 97 -24.67 16.16 9.78
C GLN A 97 -25.44 17.34 9.20
N SER A 98 -25.13 17.74 7.96
CA SER A 98 -25.84 18.85 7.30
C SER A 98 -27.31 18.53 7.02
N THR A 99 -27.64 17.29 6.66
CA THR A 99 -29.05 16.87 6.48
C THR A 99 -29.83 16.79 7.79
N ALA A 100 -29.18 16.42 8.89
CA ALA A 100 -29.82 16.38 10.21
C ALA A 100 -30.12 17.80 10.74
N ALA A 101 -29.19 18.73 10.55
CA ALA A 101 -29.37 20.14 10.93
C ALA A 101 -30.46 20.85 10.09
N ALA A 102 -30.68 20.44 8.84
CA ALA A 102 -31.73 21.00 8.00
C ALA A 102 -33.15 20.51 8.33
N GLY A 103 -33.29 19.44 9.14
CA GLY A 103 -34.58 18.88 9.56
C GLY A 103 -35.15 19.49 10.85
N GLU A 104 -34.40 20.36 11.54
CA GLU A 104 -34.83 20.96 12.82
C GLU A 104 -35.56 22.31 12.66
N ASP A 105 -35.70 22.85 11.44
CA ASP A 105 -36.31 24.17 11.18
C ASP A 105 -37.78 24.12 10.70
N GLN A 106 -38.47 22.98 10.82
CA GLN A 106 -39.90 22.82 10.53
C GLN A 106 -40.66 22.18 11.70
N GLY A 107 -40.59 22.83 12.86
CA GLY A 107 -41.49 22.59 13.98
C GLY A 107 -42.42 23.79 14.14
N ASP A 108 -43.56 23.78 13.44
CA ASP A 108 -44.64 24.75 13.59
C ASP A 108 -45.10 24.82 15.06
N GLY A 109 -44.59 25.82 15.79
CA GLY A 109 -45.10 26.23 17.09
C GLY A 109 -46.45 26.91 16.95
N GLN A 110 -47.53 26.15 16.78
CA GLN A 110 -48.88 26.66 16.97
C GLN A 110 -49.17 26.74 18.48
N PRO A 111 -49.41 27.93 19.07
CA PRO A 111 -49.76 28.03 20.47
C PRO A 111 -51.17 27.48 20.69
N TYR A 112 -51.28 26.43 21.52
CA TYR A 112 -52.56 25.88 21.96
C TYR A 112 -53.44 26.98 22.57
N ARG A 113 -54.53 27.35 21.89
CA ARG A 113 -55.57 28.24 22.41
C ARG A 113 -56.59 27.39 23.17
N MET A 114 -56.57 27.46 24.50
CA MET A 114 -57.63 26.93 25.35
C MET A 114 -58.85 27.86 25.21
N GLN A 115 -60.00 27.31 24.79
CA GLN A 115 -61.31 27.95 24.91
C GLN A 115 -61.95 27.58 26.25
#